data_AF-A0A2D6U5C7-F1
#
_entry.id   AF-A0A2D6U5C7-F1
#
_cell.length_a   1.000
_cell.length_b   1.000
_cell.length_c   1.000
_cell.angle_alpha   90.00
_cell.angle_beta   90.00
_cell.angle_gamma   90.00
#
_symmetry.space_group_name_H-M   'P 1'
#
loop_
_entity.id
_entity.type
_entity.pdbx_description
1 polymer ?
#
loop_
_entity_poly.entity_id
_entity_poly.type
_entity_poly.pdbx_seq_one_letter_code
_entity_poly.pdbx_strand_id
1 'polypeptide(L)' 'MPKITVDGIDYNTEDLSDNGKAQLASLQFLEAQMNKLNAEISVYETARSAYVNALKSELDEASK' A
#
# COMPACT_ATOMS: atom_id res chain seq x y z
N MET A 1 -21.84 -6.06 17.27
CA MET A 1 -20.86 -4.99 17.51
C MET A 1 -19.74 -5.14 16.49
N PRO A 2 -19.43 -4.10 15.70
CA PRO A 2 -18.28 -4.11 14.81
C PRO A 2 -17.00 -4.24 15.63
N LYS A 3 -16.03 -5.00 15.12
CA LYS A 3 -14.73 -5.22 15.76
C LYS A 3 -13.61 -4.69 14.87
N ILE A 4 -12.58 -4.17 15.50
CA ILE A 4 -11.30 -3.85 14.88
C ILE A 4 -10.21 -4.65 15.56
N THR A 5 -9.18 -5.04 14.82
CA THR A 5 -7.99 -5.68 15.36
C THR A 5 -6.84 -4.70 15.25
N VAL A 6 -6.23 -4.33 16.38
CA VAL A 6 -5.04 -3.48 16.45
C VAL A 6 -3.97 -4.26 17.21
N ASP A 7 -2.79 -4.43 16.61
CA ASP A 7 -1.67 -5.22 17.16
C ASP A 7 -2.07 -6.64 17.60
N GLY A 8 -3.01 -7.26 16.88
CA GLY A 8 -3.51 -8.61 17.17
C GLY A 8 -4.51 -8.69 18.32
N ILE A 9 -4.95 -7.54 18.86
CA ILE A 9 -5.98 -7.45 19.89
C ILE A 9 -7.28 -6.95 19.27
N ASP A 10 -8.36 -7.67 19.53
CA ASP A 10 -9.70 -7.30 19.09
C ASP A 10 -10.36 -6.30 20.05
N TYR A 11 -10.89 -5.22 19.49
CA TYR A 11 -11.65 -4.20 20.20
C TYR A 11 -13.04 -4.08 19.58
N ASN A 12 -14.09 -3.97 20.39
CA ASN A 12 -15.39 -3.56 19.88
C ASN A 12 -15.35 -2.05 19.61
N THR A 13 -15.73 -1.62 18.42
CA THR A 13 -15.70 -0.21 18.05
C THR A 13 -16.69 0.64 18.84
N GLU A 14 -17.73 0.00 19.39
CA GLU A 14 -18.74 0.65 20.23
C GLU A 14 -18.19 1.04 21.62
N ASP A 15 -17.19 0.31 22.11
CA ASP A 15 -16.54 0.54 23.41
C ASP A 15 -15.50 1.69 23.35
N LEU A 16 -15.21 2.20 22.15
CA LEU A 16 -14.28 3.31 21.95
C LEU A 16 -14.91 4.64 22.40
N SER A 17 -14.09 5.47 23.05
CA SER A 17 -14.42 6.88 23.26
C SER A 17 -14.58 7.63 21.93
N ASP A 18 -15.21 8.80 21.94
CA ASP A 18 -15.36 9.62 20.73
C ASP A 18 -14.01 9.96 20.10
N ASN A 19 -12.99 10.26 20.93
CA ASN A 19 -11.63 10.46 20.45
C ASN A 19 -11.04 9.17 19.86
N GLY A 20 -11.28 8.00 20.47
CA GLY A 20 -10.86 6.72 19.92
C GLY A 20 -11.46 6.42 18.54
N LYS A 21 -12.75 6.72 18.35
CA LYS A 21 -13.43 6.61 17.05
C LYS A 21 -12.85 7.58 16.02
N ALA A 22 -12.50 8.81 16.44
CA ALA A 22 -11.87 9.79 15.55
C ALA A 22 -10.48 9.31 15.08
N GLN A 23 -9.65 8.77 15.98
CA GLN A 23 -8.36 8.20 15.62
C GLN A 23 -8.50 7.00 14.68
N LEU A 24 -9.46 6.10 14.95
CA LEU A 24 -9.76 4.98 14.07
C LEU A 24 -10.10 5.43 12.64
N ALA A 25 -10.96 6.46 12.51
CA ALA A 25 -11.31 7.01 11.21
C ALA A 25 -10.09 7.60 10.47
N SER A 26 -9.21 8.30 11.20
CA SER A 26 -7.95 8.81 10.63
C SER A 26 -7.03 7.68 10.16
N LEU A 27 -6.92 6.59 10.91
CA LEU A 27 -6.12 5.42 10.52
C LEU A 27 -6.69 4.75 9.27
N GLN A 28 -8.00 4.49 9.21
CA GLN A 28 -8.65 3.90 8.04
C GLN A 28 -8.45 4.75 6.78
N PHE A 29 -8.53 6.09 6.92
CA PHE A 29 -8.24 7.00 5.83
C PHE A 29 -6.77 6.86 5.37
N LEU A 30 -5.82 6.86 6.30
CA LEU A 30 -4.40 6.72 5.97
C LEU A 30 -4.11 5.39 5.27
N GLU A 31 -4.65 4.28 5.75
CA GLU A 31 -4.49 2.96 5.16
C GLU A 31 -5.03 2.90 3.72
N ALA A 32 -6.19 3.49 3.47
CA ALA A 32 -6.74 3.59 2.11
C ALA A 32 -5.81 4.37 1.17
N GLN A 33 -5.22 5.47 1.66
CA GLN A 33 -4.27 6.27 0.89
C GLN A 33 -2.96 5.52 0.62
N MET A 34 -2.44 4.80 1.61
CA MET A 34 -1.25 3.94 1.44
C MET A 34 -1.51 2.83 0.42
N ASN A 35 -2.67 2.18 0.47
CA ASN A 35 -3.04 1.13 -0.50
C ASN A 35 -3.10 1.68 -1.93
N LYS A 36 -3.63 2.90 -2.10
CA LYS A 36 -3.63 3.57 -3.41
C LYS A 36 -2.21 3.83 -3.92
N LEU A 37 -1.34 4.38 -3.08
CA LEU A 37 0.06 4.64 -3.43
C LEU A 37 0.80 3.34 -3.80
N ASN A 38 0.59 2.27 -3.05
CA ASN A 38 1.17 0.97 -3.35
C ASN A 38 0.72 0.42 -4.71
N ALA A 39 -0.55 0.60 -5.06
CA ALA A 39 -1.05 0.21 -6.39
C ALA A 39 -0.36 1.00 -7.51
N GLU A 40 -0.13 2.29 -7.30
CA GLU A 40 0.59 3.14 -8.26
C GLU A 40 2.07 2.74 -8.39
N ILE A 41 2.73 2.42 -7.27
CA ILE A 41 4.09 1.88 -7.25
C ILE A 41 4.19 0.59 -8.08
N SER A 42 3.25 -0.35 -7.94
CA SER A 42 3.23 -1.59 -8.72
C SER A 42 3.17 -1.36 -10.23
N VAL A 43 2.48 -0.30 -10.68
CA VAL A 43 2.45 0.11 -12.09
C VAL A 43 3.84 0.59 -12.53
N TYR A 44 4.50 1.41 -11.72
CA TYR A 44 5.86 1.88 -12.01
C TYR A 44 6.89 0.76 -12.01
N GLU A 45 6.77 -0.23 -11.12
CA GLU A 45 7.65 -1.40 -11.09
C GLU A 45 7.54 -2.24 -12.37
N THR A 46 6.34 -2.37 -12.92
CA THR A 46 6.10 -3.02 -14.20
C THR A 46 6.79 -2.28 -15.34
N ALA A 47 6.60 -0.95 -15.42
CA ALA A 47 7.24 -0.11 -16.43
C ALA A 47 8.78 -0.15 -16.31
N ARG A 48 9.31 -0.05 -15.09
CA ARG A 48 10.74 -0.17 -14.79
C ARG A 48 11.30 -1.50 -15.30
N SER A 49 10.59 -2.61 -15.06
CA SER A 49 11.01 -3.94 -15.52
C SER A 49 11.06 -4.02 -17.05
N ALA A 50 10.08 -3.43 -17.74
CA ALA A 50 10.08 -3.34 -19.20
C ALA A 50 11.29 -2.54 -19.73
N TYR A 51 11.59 -1.38 -19.15
CA TYR A 51 12.73 -0.56 -19.55
C TYR A 51 14.08 -1.24 -19.28
N VAL A 52 14.21 -1.94 -18.15
CA VAL A 52 15.42 -2.73 -17.85
C VAL A 52 15.61 -3.83 -18.89
N ASN A 53 14.55 -4.53 -19.29
CA ASN A 53 14.64 -5.58 -20.29
C ASN A 53 15.00 -5.03 -21.67
N ALA A 54 14.38 -3.92 -22.08
CA ALA A 54 14.72 -3.26 -23.34
C ALA A 54 16.20 -2.83 -23.36
N LEU A 55 16.67 -2.19 -22.29
CA LEU A 55 18.07 -1.78 -22.18
C LEU A 55 19.03 -2.97 -22.27
N LYS A 56 18.71 -4.11 -21.64
CA LYS A 56 19.55 -5.31 -21.73
C LYS A 56 19.69 -5.79 -23.18
N SER A 57 18.61 -5.80 -23.95
CA SER A 57 18.66 -6.18 -25.37
C SER A 57 19.60 -5.27 -26.16
N GLU A 58 19.52 -3.95 -25.97
CA GLU A 58 20.40 -2.98 -26.65
C GLU A 58 21.88 -3.18 -26.28
N LEU A 59 22.16 -3.47 -25.00
CA LEU A 59 23.52 -3.73 -24.53
C LEU A 59 24.09 -5.03 -25.11
N ASP A 60 23.27 -6.09 -25.19
CA ASP A 60 23.67 -7.35 -25.79
C ASP A 60 23.98 -7.17 -27.28
N GLU A 61 23.18 -6.38 -28.00
CA GLU A 61 23.43 -6.03 -29.41
C GLU A 61 24.72 -5.25 -29.61
N ALA A 62 24.98 -4.25 -28.77
CA ALA A 62 26.20 -3.43 -28.85
C ALA A 62 27.50 -4.20 -28.52
N SER A 63 27.38 -5.35 -27.84
CA SER A 63 28.51 -6.18 -27.43
C SER A 63 28.87 -7.30 -28.43
N LYS A 64 28.12 -7.43 -29.53
CA LYS A 64 28.39 -8.36 -30.64
C LYS A 64 29.33 -7.73 -31.67
#